data_AF-A0A961EA88-F1
#
_entry.id   AF-A0A961EA88-F1
#
_cell.length_a   1.000
_cell.length_b   1.000
_cell.length_c   1.000
_cell.angle_alpha   90.00
_cell.angle_beta   90.00
_cell.angle_gamma   90.00
#
_symmetry.space_group_name_H-M   'P 1'
#
loop_
_entity.id
_entity.type
_entity.pdbx_description
1 polymer ?
#
loop_
_entity_poly.entity_id
_entity_poly.type
_entity_poly.pdbx_seq_one_letter_code
_entity_poly.pdbx_strand_id
1 'polypeptide(L)'
;MSSGAKVDSAVFDFLRPQLRRYRRQTTDLKAAVARSIAKASETAAEVVRERRRAVEKCRADLDACRAQENSDCSGYARQLELAGNALADALKGQRIIEQATAQFRHSQARHDRVIDEELVRSEKLVREADERISGYVKATISGPHVTLLSGAASGGGGSWSAGSVAASSAASPDCYSNGTGDASAPASWRDTPGVTIPAGFPDGFALVPVSLIRNSDPISGPESFDKGQDLPTLKWSTNALLDVLLPAMRSGDPRATLRERDQREGLSGARTYMRSYSGFFSDTALKVSHLGPEGFDLDNGRHRLWLLERLGATEIPVRIVGPQ
;
A
#
# COMPACT_ATOMS: atom_id res chain seq x y z
N MET A 1 -46.41 -1.65 -7.29
CA MET A 1 -45.36 -1.54 -6.25
C MET A 1 -44.32 -2.68 -6.37
N SER A 2 -43.63 -2.90 -7.49
CA SER A 2 -42.64 -4.00 -7.63
C SER A 2 -41.26 -3.57 -8.17
N SER A 3 -40.99 -2.27 -8.27
CA SER A 3 -39.74 -1.76 -8.86
C SER A 3 -38.59 -1.72 -7.85
N GLY A 4 -38.83 -1.29 -6.59
CA GLY A 4 -37.80 -1.21 -5.55
C GLY A 4 -37.19 -2.56 -5.15
N ALA A 5 -38.03 -3.57 -4.88
CA ALA A 5 -37.56 -4.92 -4.51
C ALA A 5 -36.72 -5.60 -5.61
N LYS A 6 -36.92 -5.23 -6.89
CA LYS A 6 -36.11 -5.72 -8.02
C LYS A 6 -34.73 -5.06 -8.09
N VAL A 7 -34.64 -3.77 -7.72
CA VAL A 7 -33.37 -3.04 -7.66
C VAL A 7 -32.49 -3.63 -6.55
N ASP A 8 -33.07 -3.97 -5.41
CA ASP A 8 -32.33 -4.50 -4.26
C ASP A 8 -31.77 -5.92 -4.50
N SER A 9 -32.54 -6.81 -5.14
CA SER A 9 -32.05 -8.16 -5.53
C SER A 9 -30.90 -8.07 -6.54
N ALA A 10 -30.98 -7.16 -7.50
CA ALA A 10 -29.96 -6.99 -8.53
C ALA A 10 -28.61 -6.54 -7.94
N VAL A 11 -28.61 -5.78 -6.84
CA VAL A 11 -27.38 -5.37 -6.15
C VAL A 11 -26.67 -6.58 -5.53
N PHE A 12 -27.39 -7.49 -4.88
CA PHE A 12 -26.77 -8.69 -4.30
C PHE A 12 -26.30 -9.69 -5.36
N ASP A 13 -27.06 -9.82 -6.45
CA ASP A 13 -26.68 -10.62 -7.62
C ASP A 13 -25.42 -10.08 -8.29
N PHE A 14 -25.15 -8.77 -8.19
CA PHE A 14 -23.90 -8.16 -8.62
C PHE A 14 -22.76 -8.33 -7.62
N LEU A 15 -23.00 -8.13 -6.31
CA LEU A 15 -21.96 -8.14 -5.28
C LEU A 15 -21.37 -9.53 -5.01
N ARG A 16 -22.19 -10.59 -4.98
CA ARG A 16 -21.72 -11.96 -4.68
C ARG A 16 -20.68 -12.48 -5.70
N PRO A 17 -20.88 -12.33 -7.03
CA PRO A 17 -19.86 -12.68 -8.01
C PRO A 17 -18.57 -11.87 -7.87
N GLN A 18 -18.65 -10.58 -7.51
CA GLN A 18 -17.47 -9.73 -7.33
C GLN A 18 -16.62 -10.20 -6.13
N LEU A 19 -17.23 -10.51 -4.99
CA LEU A 19 -16.53 -11.08 -3.84
C LEU A 19 -15.85 -12.41 -4.18
N ARG A 20 -16.54 -13.29 -4.91
CA ARG A 20 -15.97 -14.55 -5.40
C ARG A 20 -14.80 -14.32 -6.37
N ARG A 21 -14.91 -13.35 -7.26
CA ARG A 21 -13.84 -12.98 -8.21
C ARG A 21 -12.62 -12.47 -7.45
N TYR A 22 -12.81 -11.58 -6.49
CA TYR A 22 -11.73 -11.04 -5.66
C TYR A 22 -11.01 -12.14 -4.87
N ARG A 23 -11.75 -13.09 -4.29
CA ARG A 23 -11.19 -14.26 -3.61
C ARG A 23 -10.35 -15.15 -4.54
N ARG A 24 -10.79 -15.36 -5.78
CA ARG A 24 -9.98 -16.10 -6.78
C ARG A 24 -8.73 -15.33 -7.16
N GLN A 25 -8.84 -14.04 -7.46
CA GLN A 25 -7.71 -13.19 -7.82
C GLN A 25 -6.63 -13.16 -6.73
N THR A 26 -7.03 -13.01 -5.47
CA THR A 26 -6.10 -13.07 -4.34
C THR A 26 -5.43 -14.44 -4.22
N THR A 27 -6.17 -15.54 -4.37
CA THR A 27 -5.62 -16.90 -4.35
C THR A 27 -4.62 -17.13 -5.51
N ASP A 28 -4.96 -16.70 -6.71
CA ASP A 28 -4.11 -16.84 -7.91
C ASP A 28 -2.82 -16.04 -7.76
N LEU A 29 -2.92 -14.81 -7.25
CA LEU A 29 -1.77 -13.95 -6.98
C LEU A 29 -0.85 -14.57 -5.93
N LYS A 30 -1.39 -15.11 -4.83
CA LYS A 30 -0.60 -15.82 -3.81
C LYS A 30 0.15 -17.00 -4.42
N ALA A 31 -0.52 -17.80 -5.25
CA ALA A 31 0.09 -18.93 -5.92
C ALA A 31 1.20 -18.49 -6.89
N ALA A 32 0.99 -17.39 -7.62
CA ALA A 32 1.99 -16.82 -8.53
C ALA A 32 3.25 -16.34 -7.78
N VAL A 33 3.07 -15.65 -6.65
CA VAL A 33 4.19 -15.18 -5.82
C VAL A 33 4.94 -16.36 -5.20
N ALA A 34 4.23 -17.37 -4.69
CA ALA A 34 4.86 -18.58 -4.15
C ALA A 34 5.73 -19.30 -5.20
N ARG A 35 5.26 -19.41 -6.45
CA ARG A 35 6.05 -19.96 -7.56
C ARG A 35 7.27 -19.10 -7.87
N SER A 36 7.14 -17.77 -7.86
CA SER A 36 8.26 -16.86 -8.10
C SER A 36 9.35 -16.98 -7.03
N ILE A 37 8.96 -17.05 -5.75
CA ILE A 37 9.88 -17.27 -4.62
C ILE A 37 10.58 -18.63 -4.72
N ALA A 38 9.83 -19.69 -5.05
CA ALA A 38 10.38 -21.03 -5.21
C ALA A 38 11.44 -21.04 -6.33
N LYS A 39 11.13 -20.43 -7.48
CA LYS A 39 12.06 -20.30 -8.60
C LYS A 39 13.33 -19.52 -8.22
N ALA A 40 13.19 -18.38 -7.53
CA ALA A 40 14.33 -17.59 -7.09
C ALA A 40 15.24 -18.36 -6.12
N SER A 41 14.63 -19.11 -5.18
CA SER A 41 15.35 -19.95 -4.22
C SER A 41 16.07 -21.12 -4.91
N GLU A 42 15.43 -21.74 -5.90
CA GLU A 42 16.02 -22.81 -6.71
C GLU A 42 17.23 -22.31 -7.52
N THR A 43 17.11 -21.16 -8.19
CA THR A 43 18.21 -20.53 -8.91
C THR A 43 19.38 -20.19 -7.97
N ALA A 44 19.11 -19.68 -6.77
CA ALA A 44 20.16 -19.41 -5.79
C ALA A 44 20.87 -20.69 -5.35
N ALA A 45 20.11 -21.76 -5.09
CA ALA A 45 20.67 -23.06 -4.73
C ALA A 45 21.50 -23.68 -5.87
N GLU A 46 21.08 -23.49 -7.12
CA GLU A 46 21.82 -23.92 -8.31
C GLU A 46 23.16 -23.22 -8.43
N VAL A 47 23.18 -21.88 -8.31
CA VAL A 47 24.42 -21.10 -8.32
C VAL A 47 25.37 -21.57 -7.21
N VAL A 48 24.87 -21.81 -6.00
CA VAL A 48 25.70 -22.33 -4.90
C VAL A 48 26.28 -23.71 -5.23
N ARG A 49 25.48 -24.62 -5.82
CA ARG A 49 25.97 -25.94 -6.26
C ARG A 49 27.06 -25.82 -7.33
N GLU A 50 26.87 -24.93 -8.31
CA GLU A 50 27.86 -24.67 -9.36
C GLU A 50 29.18 -24.14 -8.76
N ARG A 51 29.10 -23.16 -7.85
CA ARG A 51 30.28 -22.60 -7.19
C ARG A 51 31.01 -23.62 -6.31
N ARG A 52 30.29 -24.51 -5.62
CA ARG A 52 30.91 -25.61 -4.87
C ARG A 52 31.70 -26.55 -5.77
N ARG A 53 31.13 -26.95 -6.90
CA ARG A 53 31.83 -27.80 -7.90
C ARG A 53 33.07 -27.11 -8.46
N ALA A 54 33.01 -25.80 -8.68
CA ALA A 54 34.17 -25.02 -9.12
C ALA A 54 35.29 -25.01 -8.07
N VAL A 55 34.96 -24.82 -6.79
CA VAL A 55 35.94 -24.90 -5.69
C VAL A 55 36.56 -26.29 -5.59
N GLU A 56 35.76 -27.35 -5.67
CA GLU A 56 36.25 -28.74 -5.66
C GLU A 56 37.20 -29.02 -6.83
N LYS A 57 36.87 -28.53 -8.03
CA LYS A 57 37.73 -28.63 -9.20
C LYS A 57 39.05 -27.90 -9.02
N CYS A 58 39.04 -26.63 -8.62
CA CYS A 58 40.26 -25.86 -8.38
C CYS A 58 41.14 -26.48 -7.29
N ARG A 59 40.52 -27.12 -6.28
CA ARG A 59 41.24 -27.85 -5.23
C ARG A 59 41.94 -29.09 -5.80
N ALA A 60 41.24 -29.88 -6.60
CA ALA A 60 41.83 -31.05 -7.27
C ALA A 60 42.98 -30.65 -8.21
N ASP A 61 42.84 -29.55 -8.96
CA ASP A 61 43.88 -29.03 -9.85
C ASP A 61 45.12 -28.57 -9.06
N LEU A 62 44.93 -27.91 -7.91
CA LEU A 62 46.02 -27.51 -7.02
C LEU A 62 46.75 -28.73 -6.42
N ASP A 63 45.99 -29.73 -5.98
CA ASP A 63 46.57 -30.95 -5.41
C ASP A 63 47.34 -31.76 -6.47
N ALA A 64 46.84 -31.80 -7.71
CA ALA A 64 47.55 -32.40 -8.85
C ALA A 64 48.84 -31.66 -9.21
N CYS A 65 48.83 -30.31 -9.19
CA CYS A 65 50.04 -29.51 -9.39
C CYS A 65 51.10 -29.80 -8.32
N ARG A 66 50.68 -29.86 -7.05
CA ARG A 66 51.57 -30.15 -5.90
C ARG A 66 52.19 -31.54 -5.93
N ALA A 67 51.56 -32.49 -6.63
CA ALA A 67 52.10 -33.83 -6.81
C ALA A 67 53.24 -33.88 -7.85
N GLN A 68 53.41 -32.83 -8.67
CA GLN A 68 54.50 -32.72 -9.63
C GLN A 68 55.73 -32.07 -8.96
N GLU A 69 56.91 -32.70 -9.08
CA GLU A 69 58.16 -32.13 -8.59
C GLU A 69 58.55 -30.87 -9.40
N ASN A 70 58.96 -29.79 -8.71
CA ASN A 70 59.43 -28.52 -9.27
C ASN A 70 58.41 -27.65 -10.06
N SER A 71 57.11 -27.80 -9.81
CA SER A 71 56.06 -26.95 -10.42
C SER A 71 55.76 -25.69 -9.58
N ASP A 72 55.59 -24.53 -10.24
CA ASP A 72 55.05 -23.33 -9.59
C ASP A 72 53.52 -23.39 -9.53
N CYS A 73 52.98 -23.77 -8.37
CA CYS A 73 51.54 -23.90 -8.15
C CYS A 73 50.84 -22.61 -7.67
N SER A 74 51.52 -21.46 -7.69
CA SER A 74 50.96 -20.18 -7.22
C SER A 74 49.70 -19.75 -8.00
N GLY A 75 49.64 -20.03 -9.30
CA GLY A 75 48.48 -19.75 -10.14
C GLY A 75 47.23 -20.52 -9.72
N TYR A 76 47.37 -21.81 -9.42
CA TYR A 76 46.27 -22.66 -8.96
C TYR A 76 45.79 -22.25 -7.55
N ALA A 77 46.71 -21.84 -6.67
CA ALA A 77 46.36 -21.35 -5.34
C ALA A 77 45.49 -20.08 -5.44
N ARG A 78 45.85 -19.14 -6.32
CA ARG A 78 45.05 -17.94 -6.57
C ARG A 78 43.68 -18.25 -7.18
N GLN A 79 43.59 -19.24 -8.08
CA GLN A 79 42.30 -19.67 -8.64
C GLN A 79 41.38 -20.26 -7.57
N LEU A 80 41.92 -21.07 -6.66
CA LEU A 80 41.16 -21.63 -5.54
C LEU A 80 40.64 -20.52 -4.62
N GLU A 81 41.45 -19.51 -4.34
CA GLU A 81 41.03 -18.33 -3.54
C GLU A 81 39.88 -17.57 -4.21
N LEU A 82 39.99 -17.28 -5.51
CA LEU A 82 38.93 -16.62 -6.28
C LEU A 82 37.63 -17.45 -6.30
N ALA A 83 37.72 -18.76 -6.49
CA ALA A 83 36.58 -19.65 -6.44
C ALA A 83 35.94 -19.69 -5.04
N GLY A 84 36.76 -19.68 -3.99
CA GLY A 84 36.32 -19.61 -2.59
C GLY A 84 35.55 -18.33 -2.27
N ASN A 85 36.07 -17.18 -2.71
CA ASN A 85 35.40 -15.88 -2.57
C ASN A 85 34.06 -15.86 -3.31
N ALA A 86 34.01 -16.35 -4.55
CA ALA A 86 32.78 -16.44 -5.32
C ALA A 86 31.72 -17.36 -4.67
N LEU A 87 32.15 -18.46 -4.02
CA LEU A 87 31.25 -19.31 -3.24
C LEU A 87 30.73 -18.59 -1.99
N ALA A 88 31.60 -17.85 -1.29
CA ALA A 88 31.19 -17.07 -0.12
C ALA A 88 30.13 -16.02 -0.46
N ASP A 89 30.30 -15.32 -1.59
CA ASP A 89 29.33 -14.36 -2.12
C ASP A 89 28.01 -15.03 -2.51
N ALA A 90 28.06 -16.20 -3.17
CA ALA A 90 26.87 -16.96 -3.51
C ALA A 90 26.08 -17.40 -2.25
N LEU A 91 26.77 -17.86 -1.20
CA LEU A 91 26.16 -18.22 0.08
C LEU A 91 25.58 -17.01 0.82
N LYS A 92 26.18 -15.82 0.67
CA LYS A 92 25.62 -14.58 1.20
C LYS A 92 24.34 -14.21 0.45
N GLY A 93 24.35 -14.29 -0.88
CA GLY A 93 23.17 -14.05 -1.72
C GLY A 93 22.01 -15.00 -1.38
N GLN A 94 22.29 -16.29 -1.21
CA GLN A 94 21.29 -17.28 -0.77
C GLN A 94 20.64 -16.90 0.56
N ARG A 95 21.45 -16.51 1.57
CA ARG A 95 20.94 -16.09 2.89
C ARG A 95 20.04 -14.86 2.80
N ILE A 96 20.36 -13.90 1.94
CA ILE A 96 19.52 -12.70 1.73
C ILE A 96 18.16 -13.10 1.14
N ILE A 97 18.13 -14.02 0.16
CA ILE A 97 16.90 -14.52 -0.44
C ILE A 97 16.05 -15.26 0.59
N GLU A 98 16.67 -16.09 1.44
CA GLU A 98 15.99 -16.81 2.53
C GLU A 98 15.38 -15.85 3.56
N GLN A 99 16.13 -14.82 3.97
CA GLN A 99 15.64 -13.78 4.88
C GLN A 99 14.48 -12.98 4.29
N ALA A 100 14.60 -12.52 3.04
CA ALA A 100 13.55 -11.81 2.33
C ALA A 100 12.29 -12.69 2.17
N THR A 101 12.47 -13.98 1.89
CA THR A 101 11.37 -14.95 1.82
C THR A 101 10.68 -15.11 3.17
N ALA A 102 11.42 -15.20 4.27
CA ALA A 102 10.85 -15.31 5.61
C ALA A 102 10.05 -14.05 5.99
N GLN A 103 10.60 -12.86 5.73
CA GLN A 103 9.92 -11.58 5.96
C GLN A 103 8.64 -11.46 5.12
N PHE A 104 8.71 -11.82 3.84
CA PHE A 104 7.55 -11.81 2.96
C PHE A 104 6.46 -12.75 3.46
N ARG A 105 6.79 -14.00 3.82
CA ARG A 105 5.82 -14.97 4.36
C ARG A 105 5.15 -14.47 5.63
N HIS A 106 5.90 -13.81 6.52
CA HIS A 106 5.35 -13.22 7.73
C HIS A 106 4.35 -12.09 7.41
N SER A 107 4.71 -11.17 6.52
CA SER A 107 3.82 -10.08 6.09
C SER A 107 2.60 -10.60 5.32
N GLN A 108 2.78 -11.60 4.45
CA GLN A 108 1.70 -12.26 3.72
C GLN A 108 0.71 -12.92 4.67
N ALA A 109 1.17 -13.66 5.69
CA ALA A 109 0.27 -14.28 6.66
C ALA A 109 -0.58 -13.26 7.43
N ARG A 110 -0.05 -12.07 7.73
CA ARG A 110 -0.83 -10.99 8.34
C ARG A 110 -1.86 -10.43 7.38
N HIS A 111 -1.46 -10.15 6.14
CA HIS A 111 -2.36 -9.64 5.12
C HIS A 111 -3.49 -10.63 4.83
N ASP A 112 -3.18 -11.92 4.76
CA ASP A 112 -4.14 -12.98 4.52
C ASP A 112 -5.23 -13.04 5.60
N ARG A 113 -4.85 -12.90 6.88
CA ARG A 113 -5.83 -12.83 7.97
C ARG A 113 -6.77 -11.65 7.82
N VAL A 114 -6.24 -10.46 7.51
CA VAL A 114 -7.05 -9.26 7.32
C VAL A 114 -8.03 -9.42 6.15
N ILE A 115 -7.55 -9.95 5.02
CA ILE A 115 -8.41 -10.19 3.84
C ILE A 115 -9.50 -11.23 4.16
N ASP A 116 -9.16 -12.33 4.83
CA ASP A 116 -10.13 -13.37 5.20
C ASP A 116 -11.16 -12.83 6.20
N GLU A 117 -10.74 -12.04 7.19
CA GLU A 117 -11.63 -11.37 8.15
C GLU A 117 -12.60 -10.40 7.46
N GLU A 118 -12.10 -9.55 6.56
CA GLU A 118 -12.93 -8.60 5.81
C GLU A 118 -13.88 -9.29 4.82
N LEU A 119 -13.45 -10.40 4.19
CA LEU A 119 -14.31 -11.20 3.32
C LEU A 119 -15.45 -11.85 4.11
N VAL A 120 -15.16 -12.46 5.26
CA VAL A 120 -16.18 -13.04 6.14
C VAL A 120 -17.14 -11.96 6.65
N ARG A 121 -16.62 -10.79 7.03
CA ARG A 121 -17.44 -9.64 7.44
C ARG A 121 -18.36 -9.17 6.31
N SER A 122 -17.81 -9.04 5.10
CA SER A 122 -18.56 -8.60 3.92
C SER A 122 -19.65 -9.60 3.53
N GLU A 123 -19.35 -10.90 3.55
CA GLU A 123 -20.34 -11.96 3.30
C GLU A 123 -21.45 -11.95 4.36
N LYS A 124 -21.10 -11.74 5.64
CA LYS A 124 -22.09 -11.61 6.73
C LYS A 124 -23.00 -10.41 6.51
N LEU A 125 -22.45 -9.24 6.17
CA LEU A 125 -23.24 -8.03 5.90
C LEU A 125 -24.18 -8.21 4.70
N VAL A 126 -23.69 -8.81 3.63
CA VAL A 126 -24.50 -9.13 2.44
C VAL A 126 -25.65 -10.07 2.80
N ARG A 127 -25.39 -11.10 3.61
CA ARG A 127 -26.43 -12.03 4.06
C ARG A 127 -27.46 -11.37 4.97
N GLU A 128 -27.02 -10.59 5.96
CA GLU A 128 -27.93 -9.88 6.86
C GLU A 128 -28.81 -8.86 6.12
N ALA A 129 -28.25 -8.18 5.11
CA ALA A 129 -29.01 -7.24 4.29
C ALA A 129 -30.05 -7.97 3.42
N ASP A 130 -29.69 -9.11 2.83
CA ASP A 130 -30.60 -9.97 2.06
C ASP A 130 -31.76 -10.51 2.93
N GLU A 131 -31.46 -10.94 4.16
CA GLU A 131 -32.46 -11.39 5.14
C GLU A 131 -33.42 -10.26 5.55
N ARG A 132 -32.90 -9.05 5.82
CA ARG A 132 -33.72 -7.88 6.17
C ARG A 132 -34.65 -7.47 5.02
N ILE A 133 -34.14 -7.42 3.79
CA ILE A 133 -34.93 -7.05 2.62
C ILE A 133 -35.98 -8.11 2.32
N SER A 134 -35.62 -9.39 2.39
CA SER A 134 -36.58 -10.50 2.26
C SER A 134 -37.67 -10.46 3.32
N GLY A 135 -37.32 -10.12 4.57
CA GLY A 135 -38.28 -9.93 5.66
C GLY A 135 -39.24 -8.76 5.41
N TYR A 136 -38.70 -7.61 4.98
CA TYR A 136 -39.51 -6.43 4.65
C TYR A 136 -40.49 -6.70 3.52
N VAL A 137 -40.05 -7.37 2.44
CA VAL A 137 -40.92 -7.76 1.30
C VAL A 137 -42.02 -8.73 1.74
N LYS A 138 -41.70 -9.74 2.58
CA LYS A 138 -42.71 -10.67 3.10
C LYS A 138 -43.74 -9.96 3.99
N ALA A 139 -43.30 -9.04 4.85
CA ALA A 139 -44.18 -8.26 5.73
C ALA A 139 -45.10 -7.31 4.94
N THR A 140 -44.60 -6.68 3.87
CA THR A 140 -45.41 -5.79 3.02
C THR A 140 -46.40 -6.55 2.13
N ILE A 141 -46.08 -7.77 1.69
CA ILE A 141 -46.98 -8.59 0.88
C ILE A 141 -48.02 -9.34 1.74
N SER A 142 -47.68 -9.70 2.98
CA SER A 142 -48.56 -10.45 3.89
C SER A 142 -49.35 -9.58 4.86
N GLY A 143 -49.15 -8.25 4.87
CA GLY A 143 -50.04 -7.34 5.56
C GLY A 143 -51.42 -7.40 4.92
N PRO A 144 -52.53 -7.54 5.67
CA PRO A 144 -53.85 -7.51 5.09
C PRO A 144 -53.98 -6.21 4.30
N HIS A 145 -54.42 -6.32 3.04
CA HIS A 145 -54.98 -5.18 2.34
C HIS A 145 -56.09 -4.62 3.23
N VAL A 146 -55.80 -3.61 4.04
CA VAL A 146 -56.82 -2.73 4.59
C VAL A 146 -57.33 -1.99 3.38
N THR A 147 -58.34 -2.58 2.74
CA THR A 147 -59.20 -1.90 1.80
C THR A 147 -59.79 -0.74 2.57
N LEU A 148 -59.17 0.44 2.46
CA LEU A 148 -59.81 1.71 2.80
C LEU A 148 -60.91 1.91 1.76
N LEU A 149 -61.99 1.16 1.94
CA LEU A 149 -63.25 1.37 1.27
C LEU A 149 -63.84 2.63 1.90
N SER A 150 -63.88 3.69 1.12
CA SER A 150 -64.64 4.90 1.40
C SER A 150 -66.08 4.52 1.74
N GLY A 151 -66.42 4.57 3.02
CA GLY A 151 -67.76 4.34 3.55
C GLY A 151 -68.15 5.49 4.45
N ALA A 152 -68.75 6.52 3.86
CA ALA A 152 -69.56 7.48 4.60
C ALA A 152 -70.88 6.80 4.98
N ALA A 153 -71.16 6.63 6.28
CA ALA A 153 -72.47 6.85 6.93
C ALA A 153 -72.57 6.15 8.31
N SER A 154 -72.90 6.98 9.31
CA SER A 154 -73.79 6.75 10.48
C SER A 154 -73.62 5.53 11.42
N GLY A 155 -73.31 5.86 12.69
CA GLY A 155 -74.21 5.51 13.82
C GLY A 155 -73.82 4.36 14.76
N GLY A 156 -73.67 4.68 16.05
CA GLY A 156 -73.69 3.75 17.22
C GLY A 156 -72.36 3.04 17.48
N GLY A 157 -71.82 2.87 18.69
CA GLY A 157 -72.37 2.90 20.04
C GLY A 157 -71.89 1.63 20.77
N GLY A 158 -71.11 1.78 21.86
CA GLY A 158 -70.64 0.69 22.76
C GLY A 158 -69.14 0.41 22.62
N SER A 159 -68.27 0.90 23.52
CA SER A 159 -68.00 0.42 24.89
C SER A 159 -67.48 -1.03 24.93
N TRP A 160 -66.18 -1.21 25.23
CA TRP A 160 -65.64 -1.95 26.40
C TRP A 160 -64.11 -1.78 26.51
N SER A 161 -63.64 -1.98 27.73
CA SER A 161 -62.43 -1.45 28.37
C SER A 161 -61.11 -2.18 28.11
N ALA A 162 -60.04 -1.42 28.35
CA ALA A 162 -58.78 -1.76 29.03
C ALA A 162 -57.65 -2.48 28.26
N GLY A 163 -56.50 -1.79 28.22
CA GLY A 163 -55.19 -2.35 27.90
C GLY A 163 -54.14 -1.27 27.66
N SER A 164 -53.60 -0.69 28.73
CA SER A 164 -52.49 0.26 28.68
C SER A 164 -51.22 -0.37 28.14
N VAL A 165 -50.54 0.30 27.21
CA VAL A 165 -49.07 0.36 27.19
C VAL A 165 -48.67 1.77 26.75
N ALA A 166 -47.90 2.40 27.63
CA ALA A 166 -47.33 3.71 27.45
C ALA A 166 -46.35 3.72 26.26
N ALA A 167 -46.48 4.72 25.39
CA ALA A 167 -45.43 5.13 24.48
C ALA A 167 -45.13 6.60 24.78
N SER A 168 -43.93 6.81 25.32
CA SER A 168 -43.36 8.08 25.71
C SER A 168 -43.33 9.04 24.52
N SER A 169 -44.03 10.16 24.66
CA SER A 169 -43.88 11.36 23.84
C SER A 169 -42.55 12.02 24.20
N ALA A 170 -41.50 11.70 23.45
CA ALA A 170 -40.31 12.53 23.37
C ALA A 170 -40.54 13.60 22.30
N ALA A 171 -40.54 14.85 22.75
CA ALA A 171 -40.69 16.04 21.94
C ALA A 171 -39.66 16.08 20.81
N SER A 172 -40.12 16.25 19.58
CA SER A 172 -39.34 16.85 18.51
C SER A 172 -39.41 18.37 18.66
N PRO A 173 -38.30 19.10 18.79
CA PRO A 173 -38.28 20.53 18.56
C PRO A 173 -38.00 20.77 17.07
N ASP A 174 -39.02 21.25 16.35
CA ASP A 174 -38.81 22.34 15.39
C ASP A 174 -38.27 23.53 16.23
N CYS A 175 -37.39 24.43 15.81
CA CYS A 175 -37.36 25.18 14.56
C CYS A 175 -35.99 25.89 14.49
N TYR A 176 -35.42 25.98 13.30
CA TYR A 176 -34.69 27.14 12.76
C TYR A 176 -34.03 28.13 13.75
N SER A 177 -32.74 27.93 14.03
CA SER A 177 -31.85 29.06 14.31
C SER A 177 -31.20 29.51 13.00
N ASN A 178 -31.65 30.64 12.46
CA ASN A 178 -30.91 31.44 11.50
C ASN A 178 -29.64 31.97 12.20
N GLY A 179 -28.57 31.17 12.14
CA GLY A 179 -27.22 31.57 12.49
C GLY A 179 -26.52 32.11 11.26
N THR A 180 -26.46 33.43 11.15
CA THR A 180 -25.42 34.12 10.40
C THR A 180 -24.09 33.81 11.09
N GLY A 181 -23.16 33.15 10.40
CA GLY A 181 -21.88 32.79 11.01
C GLY A 181 -20.93 32.07 10.05
N ASP A 182 -19.83 32.75 9.77
CA ASP A 182 -18.54 32.27 9.30
C ASP A 182 -18.49 31.62 7.92
N ALA A 183 -17.97 32.41 6.97
CA ALA A 183 -17.20 31.88 5.86
C ALA A 183 -16.10 31.00 6.46
N SER A 184 -16.32 29.68 6.45
CA SER A 184 -15.34 28.69 6.85
C SER A 184 -14.01 29.04 6.22
N ALA A 185 -13.00 29.32 7.05
CA ALA A 185 -11.64 29.48 6.60
C ALA A 185 -11.31 28.31 5.64
N PRO A 186 -10.56 28.56 4.55
CA PRO A 186 -10.18 27.49 3.64
C PRO A 186 -9.56 26.37 4.45
N ALA A 187 -10.10 25.15 4.31
CA ALA A 187 -9.61 23.98 5.04
C ALA A 187 -8.09 23.87 4.84
N SER A 188 -7.32 23.97 5.92
CA SER A 188 -5.87 23.83 5.85
C SER A 188 -5.57 22.42 5.36
N TRP A 189 -4.58 22.27 4.48
CA TRP A 189 -4.14 20.96 4.01
C TRP A 189 -3.66 20.05 5.16
N ARG A 190 -3.37 20.64 6.33
CA ARG A 190 -2.99 19.94 7.56
C ARG A 190 -4.13 19.11 8.13
N ASP A 191 -5.38 19.49 7.85
CA ASP A 191 -6.58 18.82 8.34
C ASP A 191 -7.04 17.69 7.39
N THR A 192 -6.38 17.53 6.24
CA THR A 192 -6.71 16.49 5.26
C THR A 192 -6.41 15.09 5.83
N PRO A 193 -7.41 14.18 5.89
CA PRO A 193 -7.23 12.87 6.50
C PRO A 193 -6.08 12.07 5.88
N GLY A 194 -5.21 11.52 6.74
CA GLY A 194 -4.07 10.70 6.33
C GLY A 194 -2.80 11.49 5.98
N VAL A 195 -2.86 12.82 5.92
CA VAL A 195 -1.65 13.65 5.82
C VAL A 195 -0.95 13.66 7.17
N THR A 196 0.35 13.35 7.20
CA THR A 196 1.14 13.38 8.43
C THR A 196 2.36 14.28 8.28
N ILE A 197 2.73 14.98 9.35
CA ILE A 197 3.91 15.86 9.38
C ILE A 197 4.86 15.32 10.46
N PRO A 198 5.80 14.43 10.10
CA PRO A 198 6.74 13.90 11.07
C PRO A 198 7.62 14.99 11.67
N ALA A 199 8.04 14.81 12.92
CA ALA A 199 9.02 15.68 13.53
C ALA A 199 10.30 15.74 12.67
N GLY A 200 10.86 16.95 12.50
CA GLY A 200 12.06 17.19 11.70
C GLY A 200 11.80 17.45 10.21
N PHE A 201 10.56 17.37 9.73
CA PHE A 201 10.22 17.77 8.36
C PHE A 201 10.38 19.28 8.17
N PRO A 202 10.92 19.74 7.02
CA PRO A 202 10.97 21.17 6.72
C PRO A 202 9.55 21.75 6.58
N ASP A 203 9.42 23.05 6.85
CA ASP A 203 8.14 23.74 6.69
C ASP A 203 7.57 23.60 5.27
N GLY A 204 6.26 23.37 5.20
CA GLY A 204 5.56 23.14 3.93
C GLY A 204 5.74 21.74 3.33
N PHE A 205 6.41 20.82 4.04
CA PHE A 205 6.48 19.40 3.66
C PHE A 205 5.60 18.54 4.54
N ALA A 206 5.02 17.50 3.94
CA ALA A 206 4.25 16.47 4.64
C ALA A 206 4.41 15.11 3.95
N LEU A 207 4.09 14.04 4.66
CA LEU A 207 3.83 12.73 4.07
C LEU A 207 2.37 12.69 3.65
N VAL A 208 2.16 12.50 2.35
CA VAL A 208 0.83 12.40 1.75
C VAL A 208 0.62 10.99 1.21
N PRO A 209 -0.51 10.34 1.53
CA PRO A 209 -0.89 9.07 0.93
C PRO A 209 -0.89 9.17 -0.60
N VAL A 210 -0.26 8.21 -1.28
CA VAL A 210 -0.17 8.21 -2.75
C VAL A 210 -1.56 8.19 -3.38
N SER A 211 -2.54 7.54 -2.73
CA SER A 211 -3.94 7.50 -3.17
C SER A 211 -4.66 8.86 -3.19
N LEU A 212 -4.12 9.88 -2.51
CA LEU A 212 -4.68 11.23 -2.49
C LEU A 212 -4.06 12.15 -3.53
N ILE A 213 -3.02 11.70 -4.24
CA ILE A 213 -2.32 12.51 -5.24
C ILE A 213 -2.89 12.17 -6.63
N ARG A 214 -3.61 13.13 -7.21
CA ARG A 214 -4.05 13.08 -8.60
C ARG A 214 -2.86 13.40 -9.50
N ASN A 215 -2.68 12.58 -10.52
CA ASN A 215 -1.66 12.77 -11.53
C ASN A 215 -2.32 12.77 -12.91
N SER A 216 -2.52 13.97 -13.45
CA SER A 216 -3.21 14.18 -14.73
C SER A 216 -2.37 13.75 -15.95
N ASP A 217 -1.04 13.64 -15.80
CA ASP A 217 -0.09 13.23 -16.85
C ASP A 217 0.85 12.11 -16.33
N PRO A 218 0.31 10.88 -16.16
CA PRO A 218 1.09 9.77 -15.61
C PRO A 218 2.15 9.27 -16.58
N ILE A 219 3.34 8.95 -16.04
CA ILE A 219 4.42 8.33 -16.81
C ILE A 219 4.03 6.90 -17.19
N SER A 220 4.02 6.58 -18.49
CA SER A 220 3.67 5.26 -19.01
C SER A 220 4.75 4.21 -18.73
N GLY A 221 6.02 4.62 -18.76
CA GLY A 221 7.12 3.67 -18.70
C GLY A 221 8.51 4.29 -18.60
N PRO A 222 9.55 3.44 -18.53
CA PRO A 222 10.96 3.85 -18.49
C PRO A 222 11.38 4.71 -19.69
N GLU A 223 10.69 4.59 -20.83
CA GLU A 223 10.93 5.37 -22.05
C GLU A 223 10.68 6.87 -21.88
N SER A 224 9.89 7.28 -20.90
CA SER A 224 9.62 8.70 -20.61
C SER A 224 10.72 9.39 -19.81
N PHE A 225 11.80 8.68 -19.47
CA PHE A 225 12.98 9.26 -18.82
C PHE A 225 13.93 9.78 -19.90
N ASP A 226 13.92 11.10 -20.12
CA ASP A 226 14.75 11.75 -21.14
C ASP A 226 16.26 11.63 -20.84
N LYS A 227 17.10 11.99 -21.82
CA LYS A 227 18.57 11.96 -21.74
C LYS A 227 19.21 12.71 -20.55
N GLY A 228 18.43 13.50 -19.80
CA GLY A 228 18.88 14.21 -18.60
C GLY A 228 18.60 13.51 -17.27
N GLN A 229 17.82 12.42 -17.26
CA GLN A 229 17.42 11.71 -16.05
C GLN A 229 17.98 10.29 -16.02
N ASP A 230 19.06 10.08 -15.26
CA ASP A 230 19.65 8.75 -15.06
C ASP A 230 18.74 7.89 -14.17
N LEU A 231 17.90 7.06 -14.79
CA LEU A 231 16.93 6.17 -14.13
C LEU A 231 17.59 5.30 -13.03
N PRO A 232 18.75 4.65 -13.23
CA PRO A 232 19.50 3.99 -12.16
C PRO A 232 19.76 4.85 -10.93
N THR A 233 20.18 6.10 -11.12
CA THR A 233 20.44 7.03 -10.00
C THR A 233 19.14 7.49 -9.34
N LEU A 234 18.08 7.74 -10.09
CA LEU A 234 16.76 8.05 -9.52
C LEU A 234 16.18 6.88 -8.73
N LYS A 235 16.33 5.65 -9.23
CA LYS A 235 15.91 4.44 -8.51
C LYS A 235 16.70 4.28 -7.21
N TRP A 236 18.02 4.50 -7.26
CA TRP A 236 18.87 4.48 -6.06
C TRP A 236 18.45 5.53 -5.04
N SER A 237 18.24 6.79 -5.45
CA SER A 237 17.84 7.86 -4.52
C SER A 237 16.44 7.64 -3.96
N THR A 238 15.53 7.03 -4.72
CA THR A 238 14.17 6.69 -4.24
C THR A 238 14.20 5.57 -3.21
N ASN A 239 15.01 4.53 -3.39
CA ASN A 239 15.23 3.52 -2.34
C ASN A 239 15.86 4.15 -1.10
N ALA A 240 16.88 4.99 -1.28
CA ALA A 240 17.52 5.72 -0.18
C ALA A 240 16.53 6.60 0.59
N LEU A 241 15.54 7.19 -0.10
CA LEU A 241 14.48 7.97 0.55
C LEU A 241 13.74 7.13 1.59
N LEU A 242 13.25 5.97 1.19
CA LEU A 242 12.42 5.08 2.02
C LEU A 242 13.24 4.42 3.13
N ASP A 243 14.43 3.91 2.79
CA ASP A 243 15.22 3.07 3.69
C ASP A 243 16.10 3.87 4.66
N VAL A 244 16.49 5.10 4.28
CA VAL A 244 17.52 5.86 5.02
C VAL A 244 17.04 7.25 5.40
N LEU A 245 16.55 8.05 4.45
CA LEU A 245 16.23 9.46 4.72
C LEU A 245 15.02 9.58 5.65
N LEU A 246 13.89 8.94 5.33
CA LEU A 246 12.68 9.03 6.16
C LEU A 246 12.92 8.57 7.61
N PRO A 247 13.63 7.46 7.89
CA PRO A 247 14.06 7.12 9.24
C PRO A 247 14.95 8.20 9.87
N ALA A 248 15.93 8.74 9.14
CA ALA A 248 16.84 9.76 9.65
C ALA A 248 16.13 11.08 10.00
N MET A 249 15.06 11.44 9.30
CA MET A 249 14.26 12.64 9.61
C MET A 249 13.70 12.62 11.04
N ARG A 250 13.36 11.43 11.55
CA ARG A 250 12.82 11.26 12.90
C ARG A 250 13.85 11.50 14.01
N SER A 251 15.14 11.59 13.67
CA SER A 251 16.24 11.72 14.64
C SER A 251 16.60 13.17 15.00
N GLY A 252 15.98 14.17 14.37
CA GLY A 252 16.14 15.59 14.72
C GLY A 252 17.19 16.37 13.92
N ASP A 253 18.36 15.80 13.62
CA ASP A 253 19.32 16.37 12.66
C ASP A 253 19.61 15.40 11.50
N PRO A 254 18.75 15.39 10.47
CA PRO A 254 18.93 14.51 9.33
C PRO A 254 20.20 14.87 8.53
N ARG A 255 20.61 16.13 8.45
CA ARG A 255 21.72 16.53 7.57
C ARG A 255 23.08 16.10 8.12
N ALA A 256 23.31 16.23 9.43
CA ALA A 256 24.53 15.70 10.04
C ALA A 256 24.59 14.18 9.93
N THR A 257 23.49 13.50 10.27
CA THR A 257 23.39 12.03 10.24
C THR A 257 23.65 11.47 8.85
N LEU A 258 23.08 12.07 7.80
CA LEU A 258 23.26 11.61 6.42
C LEU A 258 24.68 11.88 5.90
N ARG A 259 25.31 13.01 6.26
CA ARG A 259 26.72 13.27 5.92
C ARG A 259 27.67 12.26 6.55
N GLU A 260 27.49 11.96 7.83
CA GLU A 260 28.32 10.97 8.53
C GLU A 260 28.16 9.59 7.87
N ARG A 261 26.92 9.22 7.53
CA ARG A 261 26.63 7.96 6.86
C ARG A 261 27.23 7.89 5.45
N ASP A 262 27.14 8.96 4.67
CA ASP A 262 27.79 9.07 3.35
C ASP A 262 29.31 8.84 3.46
N GLN A 263 29.97 9.47 4.43
CA GLN A 263 31.40 9.29 4.68
C GLN A 263 31.75 7.85 5.10
N ARG A 264 30.96 7.28 6.02
CA ARG A 264 31.16 5.92 6.53
C ARG A 264 30.98 4.86 5.45
N GLU A 265 30.05 5.07 4.52
CA GLU A 265 29.77 4.13 3.42
C GLU A 265 30.58 4.45 2.15
N GLY A 266 31.43 5.48 2.17
CA GLY A 266 32.26 5.88 1.03
C GLY A 266 31.44 6.39 -0.17
N LEU A 267 30.25 6.92 0.08
CA LEU A 267 29.35 7.42 -0.96
C LEU A 267 29.78 8.81 -1.43
N SER A 268 29.82 9.01 -2.74
CA SER A 268 30.19 10.29 -3.36
C SER A 268 29.43 10.57 -4.66
N GLY A 269 29.46 11.83 -5.12
CA GLY A 269 28.91 12.24 -6.42
C GLY A 269 27.39 12.32 -6.48
N ALA A 270 26.78 11.60 -7.42
CA ALA A 270 25.33 11.63 -7.65
C ALA A 270 24.54 10.72 -6.68
N ARG A 271 25.21 9.72 -6.10
CA ARG A 271 24.62 8.69 -5.24
C ARG A 271 25.06 8.88 -3.79
N THR A 272 24.70 10.03 -3.24
CA THR A 272 24.86 10.31 -1.81
C THR A 272 23.50 10.55 -1.17
N TYR A 273 23.39 10.20 0.12
CA TYR A 273 22.20 10.43 0.92
C TYR A 273 21.93 11.92 1.05
N MET A 274 22.95 12.74 1.23
CA MET A 274 22.80 14.20 1.26
C MET A 274 22.25 14.77 -0.05
N ARG A 275 22.73 14.28 -1.20
CA ARG A 275 22.20 14.74 -2.49
C ARG A 275 20.78 14.27 -2.74
N SER A 276 20.46 13.04 -2.32
CA SER A 276 19.08 12.54 -2.35
C SER A 276 18.17 13.38 -1.47
N TYR A 277 18.63 13.73 -0.27
CA TYR A 277 17.88 14.59 0.65
C TYR A 277 17.59 15.93 0.02
N SER A 278 18.60 16.60 -0.55
CA SER A 278 18.38 17.83 -1.30
C SER A 278 17.43 17.62 -2.48
N GLY A 279 17.48 16.49 -3.18
CA GLY A 279 16.58 16.19 -4.30
C GLY A 279 15.11 16.01 -3.90
N PHE A 280 14.82 15.55 -2.69
CA PHE A 280 13.46 15.33 -2.19
C PHE A 280 12.93 16.46 -1.31
N PHE A 281 13.81 17.26 -0.68
CA PHE A 281 13.43 18.29 0.30
C PHE A 281 13.94 19.71 -0.07
N SER A 282 14.02 20.01 -1.37
CA SER A 282 14.38 21.36 -1.88
C SER A 282 13.31 21.91 -2.83
N ASP A 283 13.64 22.95 -3.58
CA ASP A 283 12.79 23.51 -4.63
C ASP A 283 12.52 22.55 -5.80
N THR A 284 13.31 21.48 -5.92
CA THR A 284 13.12 20.43 -6.94
C THR A 284 12.30 19.23 -6.43
N ALA A 285 11.80 19.30 -5.20
CA ALA A 285 10.96 18.28 -4.57
C ALA A 285 9.71 17.97 -5.40
N LEU A 286 9.07 16.85 -5.06
CA LEU A 286 7.72 16.55 -5.54
C LEU A 286 6.77 17.58 -4.93
N LYS A 287 6.07 18.33 -5.79
CA LYS A 287 5.18 19.43 -5.38
C LYS A 287 3.75 19.07 -5.70
N VAL A 288 2.87 19.43 -4.80
CA VAL A 288 1.44 19.25 -4.99
C VAL A 288 0.67 20.51 -4.59
N SER A 289 -0.42 20.79 -5.29
CA SER A 289 -1.39 21.83 -4.94
C SER A 289 -2.57 21.21 -4.20
N HIS A 290 -3.02 21.85 -3.13
CA HIS A 290 -4.16 21.37 -2.34
C HIS A 290 -5.48 21.64 -3.07
N LEU A 291 -6.26 20.60 -3.36
CA LEU A 291 -7.58 20.70 -3.99
C LEU A 291 -8.73 20.71 -2.97
N GLY A 292 -8.42 20.88 -1.69
CA GLY A 292 -9.37 20.72 -0.59
C GLY A 292 -9.48 19.25 -0.13
N PRO A 293 -10.63 18.83 0.43
CA PRO A 293 -10.79 17.49 1.02
C PRO A 293 -10.68 16.36 -0.01
N GLU A 294 -10.77 16.69 -1.30
CA GLU A 294 -10.66 15.74 -2.40
C GLU A 294 -9.24 15.24 -2.67
N GLY A 295 -8.22 15.87 -2.07
CA GLY A 295 -6.82 15.48 -2.17
C GLY A 295 -5.94 16.55 -2.78
N PHE A 296 -4.96 16.11 -3.58
CA PHE A 296 -3.87 16.94 -4.06
C PHE A 296 -3.67 16.75 -5.57
N ASP A 297 -3.31 17.81 -6.29
CA ASP A 297 -2.90 17.72 -7.69
C ASP A 297 -1.38 17.79 -7.81
N LEU A 298 -0.79 16.98 -8.69
CA LEU A 298 0.65 16.91 -8.86
C LEU A 298 1.19 18.03 -9.77
N ASP A 299 1.90 18.99 -9.19
CA ASP A 299 2.52 20.10 -9.94
C ASP A 299 3.91 19.76 -10.47
N ASN A 300 4.68 18.96 -9.71
CA ASN A 300 6.05 18.60 -10.06
C ASN A 300 6.42 17.22 -9.51
N GLY A 301 7.29 16.51 -10.24
CA GLY A 301 7.90 15.27 -9.76
C GLY A 301 7.24 13.97 -10.25
N ARG A 302 6.53 13.98 -11.38
CA ARG A 302 5.88 12.79 -11.98
C ARG A 302 6.80 11.56 -12.09
N HIS A 303 8.06 11.73 -12.48
CA HIS A 303 9.02 10.61 -12.54
C HIS A 303 9.34 10.02 -11.17
N ARG A 304 9.38 10.85 -10.12
CA ARG A 304 9.61 10.40 -8.74
C ARG A 304 8.38 9.71 -8.18
N LEU A 305 7.18 10.26 -8.43
CA LEU A 305 5.91 9.63 -8.06
C LEU A 305 5.82 8.22 -8.66
N TRP A 306 6.06 8.10 -9.96
CA TRP A 306 6.04 6.81 -10.67
C TRP A 306 7.03 5.79 -10.10
N LEU A 307 8.24 6.23 -9.70
CA LEU A 307 9.22 5.35 -9.05
C LEU A 307 8.75 4.90 -7.66
N LEU A 308 8.20 5.82 -6.87
CA LEU A 308 7.69 5.54 -5.52
C LEU A 308 6.50 4.57 -5.54
N GLU A 309 5.56 4.76 -6.47
CA GLU A 309 4.44 3.85 -6.71
C GLU A 309 4.90 2.42 -7.00
N ARG A 310 5.87 2.27 -7.91
CA ARG A 310 6.42 0.95 -8.28
C ARG A 310 7.22 0.28 -7.16
N LEU A 311 7.76 1.07 -6.24
CA LEU A 311 8.40 0.57 -5.03
C LEU A 311 7.39 0.25 -3.91
N GLY A 312 6.10 0.51 -4.13
CA GLY A 312 5.04 0.22 -3.17
C GLY A 312 4.97 1.20 -2.00
N ALA A 313 5.45 2.44 -2.19
CA ALA A 313 5.31 3.47 -1.18
C ALA A 313 3.82 3.81 -0.98
N THR A 314 3.35 3.77 0.26
CA THR A 314 1.96 4.13 0.62
C THR A 314 1.80 5.63 0.86
N GLU A 315 2.86 6.26 1.36
CA GLU A 315 2.95 7.68 1.67
C GLU A 315 4.26 8.23 1.12
N ILE A 316 4.26 9.46 0.62
CA ILE A 316 5.43 10.08 0.04
C ILE A 316 5.63 11.51 0.55
N PRO A 317 6.90 11.95 0.74
CA PRO A 317 7.17 13.33 1.13
C PRO A 317 6.91 14.25 -0.05
N VAL A 318 6.01 15.20 0.14
CA VAL A 318 5.65 16.20 -0.85
C VAL A 318 5.76 17.60 -0.24
N ARG A 319 6.08 18.57 -1.08
CA ARG A 319 5.94 19.99 -0.75
C ARG A 319 4.56 20.45 -1.17
N ILE A 320 3.77 20.93 -0.23
CA ILE A 320 2.42 21.41 -0.51
C ILE A 320 2.50 22.91 -0.83
N VAL A 321 2.01 23.28 -2.01
CA VAL A 321 1.94 24.66 -2.49
C VAL A 321 0.51 25.17 -2.28
N GLY A 322 0.35 26.25 -1.52
CA GLY A 322 -0.95 26.82 -1.19
C GLY A 322 -0.93 27.64 0.10
N PRO A 323 -2.05 28.31 0.45
CA PRO A 323 -2.20 28.96 1.75
C PRO A 323 -2.04 27.91 2.87
N GLN A 324 -1.20 28.24 3.86
CA GLN A 324 -0.96 27.39 5.03
C GLN A 324 -2.10 27.49 6.04
#